data_AF-A0A943LJN0-F1
#
_entry.id   AF-A0A943LJN0-F1
#
_cell.length_a   1.000
_cell.length_b   1.000
_cell.length_c   1.000
_cell.angle_alpha   90.00
_cell.angle_beta   90.00
_cell.angle_gamma   90.00
#
_symmetry.space_group_name_H-M   'P 1'
#
loop_
_entity.id
_entity.type
_entity.pdbx_description
1 polymer ?
#
loop_
_entity_poly.entity_id
_entity_poly.type
_entity_poly.pdbx_seq_one_letter_code
_entity_poly.pdbx_strand_id
1 'polypeptide(L)'
;MRNVIYVTGHKNPDSDSICAAYAYAEFKNKTGEIPAVPVRLGNVSRETQFILDYFGAEAPEYLETVKLKVEDLKIDNINPVTPEISLKMAWNIMRDKNIQSLPVADSNDHLLGMLSVSNLTSSYMDIWDNVILAKSNTSIDNIVDTLSAKELYIHGNKPKFPGKICVAAMQPESMKGLIEEGDIAIVGDRPEVQEALVDLKVSLVIITGSHNVSDELLEKAKNNGVCIISTPHDSFTASRLIVQSIPVGYVMAIENIVSFSTDDLVEDIRKEMSETRYRSYPVTDSDGKVVGLISRYHLISNHKKKVIQVDHNERGQSVDGLDEAEILEIIDHHRVADIQTNNPIYFRNEPLGSTSSIVAKCFFENGIRPSKKAAGLLMGALISDTLLFRSPTCTEQDKHICKRLAEIAGVSDVEAFAKEMFKAGTSLQGKTVEQIFNQDFKPFTIGEVKIGVAQVNTMDIEGFMPLKEDMLKYMERKAEENSFSMVMLLLTDILNEGSQILVAGKAPEIVEKTFSVTLEASTAFLPGVLSRKKQVIPPLTNVISTM
;
A
#
# COMPACT_ATOMS: atom_id res chain seq x y z
N MET A 1 3.75 -10.82 -7.23
CA MET A 1 4.04 -10.76 -5.78
C MET A 1 5.50 -11.08 -5.50
N ARG A 2 6.22 -10.21 -4.77
CA ARG A 2 7.57 -10.52 -4.27
C ARG A 2 7.40 -11.61 -3.20
N ASN A 3 7.96 -12.80 -3.41
CA ASN A 3 7.95 -13.87 -2.40
C ASN A 3 8.94 -13.48 -1.29
N VAL A 4 8.48 -12.69 -0.32
CA VAL A 4 9.26 -12.13 0.77
C VAL A 4 8.54 -12.38 2.11
N ILE A 5 9.31 -12.51 3.18
CA ILE A 5 8.82 -12.59 4.55
C ILE A 5 9.02 -11.23 5.23
N TYR A 6 7.96 -10.66 5.77
CA TYR A 6 8.04 -9.44 6.57
C TYR A 6 8.32 -9.82 8.03
N VAL A 7 9.41 -9.31 8.60
CA VAL A 7 9.74 -9.47 10.01
C VAL A 7 9.40 -8.18 10.74
N THR A 8 8.47 -8.24 11.70
CA THR A 8 7.88 -7.04 12.32
C THR A 8 7.90 -7.14 13.84
N GLY A 9 8.26 -6.04 14.50
CA GLY A 9 7.93 -5.78 15.91
C GLY A 9 6.50 -5.27 16.07
N HIS A 10 6.16 -4.72 17.24
CA HIS A 10 4.81 -4.21 17.50
C HIS A 10 4.57 -2.77 17.00
N LYS A 11 3.29 -2.36 16.93
CA LYS A 11 2.77 -1.06 16.43
C LYS A 11 3.35 0.18 17.09
N ASN A 12 3.70 0.10 18.37
CA ASN A 12 4.34 1.19 19.11
C ASN A 12 5.81 0.83 19.38
N PRO A 13 6.65 0.67 18.33
CA PRO A 13 7.94 -0.01 18.44
C PRO A 13 8.87 0.69 19.41
N ASP A 14 9.50 -0.11 20.26
CA ASP A 14 10.67 0.27 21.05
C ASP A 14 11.96 -0.24 20.37
N SER A 15 13.06 -0.13 21.10
CA SER A 15 14.36 -0.58 20.63
C SER A 15 14.39 -2.08 20.37
N ASP A 16 13.73 -2.90 21.19
CA ASP A 16 13.75 -4.35 21.04
C ASP A 16 12.95 -4.81 19.81
N SER A 17 11.74 -4.30 19.64
CA SER A 17 10.90 -4.53 18.47
C SER A 17 11.61 -4.26 17.14
N ILE A 18 12.35 -3.15 17.01
CA ILE A 18 13.03 -2.78 15.76
C ILE A 18 14.33 -3.57 15.57
N CYS A 19 15.17 -3.64 16.61
CA CYS A 19 16.49 -4.27 16.50
C CYS A 19 16.38 -5.79 16.36
N ALA A 20 15.45 -6.43 17.07
CA ALA A 20 15.16 -7.85 16.93
C ALA A 20 14.65 -8.15 15.52
N ALA A 21 13.76 -7.32 14.96
CA ALA A 21 13.24 -7.55 13.60
C ALA A 21 14.37 -7.46 12.56
N TYR A 22 15.23 -6.45 12.68
CA TYR A 22 16.41 -6.29 11.82
C TYR A 22 17.33 -7.51 11.87
N ALA A 23 17.75 -7.90 13.06
CA ALA A 23 18.70 -8.99 13.24
C ALA A 23 18.07 -10.36 12.89
N TYR A 24 16.78 -10.56 13.18
CA TYR A 24 16.10 -11.80 12.84
C TYR A 24 15.89 -11.92 11.33
N ALA A 25 15.63 -10.83 10.61
CA ALA A 25 15.64 -10.84 9.14
C ALA A 25 17.02 -11.24 8.59
N GLU A 26 18.13 -10.75 9.16
CA GLU A 26 19.48 -11.21 8.80
C GLU A 26 19.65 -12.72 9.06
N PHE A 27 19.19 -13.22 10.21
CA PHE A 27 19.23 -14.64 10.55
C PHE A 27 18.47 -15.48 9.53
N LYS A 28 17.23 -15.07 9.19
CA LYS A 28 16.40 -15.75 8.19
C LYS A 28 17.04 -15.74 6.80
N ASN A 29 17.65 -14.64 6.38
CA ASN A 29 18.36 -14.57 5.11
C ASN A 29 19.61 -15.47 5.05
N LYS A 30 20.19 -15.83 6.20
CA LYS A 30 21.32 -16.78 6.28
C LYS A 30 20.89 -18.25 6.37
N THR A 31 19.63 -18.53 6.72
CA THR A 31 19.14 -19.89 7.04
C THR A 31 18.01 -20.38 6.16
N GLY A 32 17.27 -19.47 5.52
CA GLY A 32 16.08 -19.78 4.72
C GLY A 32 16.27 -19.48 3.22
N GLU A 33 15.32 -19.98 2.43
CA GLU A 33 15.28 -19.79 0.98
C GLU A 33 14.50 -18.54 0.55
N ILE A 34 13.55 -18.10 1.38
CA ILE A 34 12.70 -16.95 1.11
C ILE A 34 13.35 -15.71 1.72
N PRO A 35 13.61 -14.63 0.95
CA PRO A 35 14.12 -13.38 1.48
C PRO A 35 13.25 -12.85 2.62
N ALA A 36 13.87 -12.45 3.71
CA ALA A 36 13.23 -11.81 4.85
C ALA A 36 13.64 -10.33 4.92
N VAL A 37 12.68 -9.44 5.10
CA VAL A 37 12.91 -7.99 5.22
C VAL A 37 12.38 -7.50 6.57
N PRO A 38 13.17 -6.72 7.32
CA PRO A 38 12.67 -6.08 8.52
C PRO A 38 11.79 -4.90 8.14
N VAL A 39 10.69 -4.71 8.87
CA VAL A 39 9.80 -3.56 8.73
C VAL A 39 9.43 -3.01 10.09
N ARG A 40 9.14 -1.71 10.16
CA ARG A 40 8.62 -1.06 11.37
C ARG A 40 7.15 -0.73 11.19
N LEU A 41 6.41 -0.79 12.30
CA LEU A 41 4.97 -0.49 12.32
C LEU A 41 4.64 0.88 12.92
N GLY A 42 5.65 1.62 13.39
CA GLY A 42 5.48 2.93 14.01
C GLY A 42 6.74 3.78 13.90
N ASN A 43 6.77 4.87 14.65
CA ASN A 43 7.88 5.82 14.65
C ASN A 43 9.11 5.25 15.38
N VAL A 44 10.29 5.57 14.87
CA VAL A 44 11.56 5.20 15.52
C VAL A 44 11.79 6.13 16.71
N SER A 45 11.98 5.57 17.90
CA SER A 45 12.28 6.35 19.10
C SER A 45 13.68 6.98 19.00
N ARG A 46 13.95 8.04 19.77
CA ARG A 46 15.29 8.66 19.79
C ARG A 46 16.38 7.69 20.26
N GLU A 47 16.04 6.83 21.21
CA GLU A 47 16.93 5.78 21.71
C GLU A 47 17.24 4.77 20.60
N THR A 48 16.22 4.28 19.91
CA THR A 48 16.38 3.34 18.80
C THR A 48 17.16 3.97 17.65
N GLN A 49 16.91 5.24 17.35
CA GLN A 49 17.66 5.98 16.34
C GLN A 49 19.14 6.10 16.71
N PHE A 50 19.46 6.36 17.98
CA PHE A 50 20.84 6.37 18.46
C PHE A 50 21.53 5.02 18.22
N ILE A 51 20.86 3.90 18.54
CA ILE A 51 21.40 2.55 18.32
C ILE A 51 21.67 2.33 16.82
N LEU A 52 20.71 2.69 15.95
CA LEU A 52 20.85 2.57 14.50
C LEU A 52 22.03 3.40 13.97
N ASP A 53 22.12 4.67 14.37
CA ASP A 53 23.18 5.59 13.94
C ASP A 53 24.56 5.12 14.40
N TYR A 54 24.68 4.68 15.66
CA TYR A 54 25.94 4.22 16.25
C TYR A 54 26.54 3.04 15.46
N PHE A 55 25.69 2.13 14.98
CA PHE A 55 26.12 0.97 14.19
C PHE A 55 26.00 1.15 12.68
N GLY A 56 25.63 2.35 12.21
CA GLY A 56 25.46 2.66 10.78
C GLY A 56 24.41 1.79 10.10
N ALA A 57 23.32 1.50 10.79
CA ALA A 57 22.16 0.79 10.26
C ALA A 57 21.07 1.79 9.88
N GLU A 58 20.38 1.53 8.77
CA GLU A 58 19.20 2.31 8.39
C GLU A 58 17.97 1.77 9.12
N ALA A 59 17.05 2.67 9.47
CA ALA A 59 15.77 2.28 10.03
C ALA A 59 14.98 1.43 9.02
N PRO A 60 14.35 0.32 9.45
CA PRO A 60 13.46 -0.45 8.60
C PRO A 60 12.36 0.41 7.95
N GLU A 61 11.92 0.01 6.75
CA GLU A 61 10.82 0.68 6.06
C GLU A 61 9.52 0.58 6.86
N TYR A 62 8.69 1.62 6.77
CA TYR A 62 7.38 1.62 7.40
C TYR A 62 6.42 0.72 6.63
N LEU A 63 5.80 -0.23 7.31
CA LEU A 63 4.73 -1.05 6.75
C LEU A 63 3.41 -0.71 7.45
N GLU A 64 2.49 -0.13 6.68
CA GLU A 64 1.17 0.26 7.18
C GLU A 64 0.26 -0.95 7.39
N THR A 65 0.21 -1.86 6.42
CA THR A 65 -0.72 -3.00 6.43
C THR A 65 -0.15 -4.19 5.66
N VAL A 66 -0.54 -5.39 6.07
CA VAL A 66 -0.33 -6.65 5.34
C VAL A 66 -1.60 -7.16 4.66
N LYS A 67 -2.65 -6.33 4.57
CA LYS A 67 -3.79 -6.60 3.70
C LYS A 67 -3.32 -6.81 2.25
N LEU A 68 -4.03 -7.67 1.53
CA LEU A 68 -3.75 -7.93 0.12
C LEU A 68 -4.22 -6.75 -0.73
N LYS A 69 -3.39 -6.35 -1.69
CA LYS A 69 -3.72 -5.38 -2.72
C LYS A 69 -3.98 -6.07 -4.06
N VAL A 70 -4.54 -5.36 -5.04
CA VAL A 70 -4.73 -5.88 -6.41
C VAL A 70 -3.38 -6.30 -7.04
N GLU A 71 -2.29 -5.56 -6.80
CA GLU A 71 -0.93 -5.92 -7.26
C GLU A 71 -0.42 -7.26 -6.70
N ASP A 72 -0.98 -7.72 -5.58
CA ASP A 72 -0.64 -9.00 -4.98
C ASP A 72 -1.34 -10.17 -5.70
N LEU A 73 -2.38 -9.89 -6.48
CA LEU A 73 -3.16 -10.89 -7.20
C LEU A 73 -2.54 -11.23 -8.56
N LYS A 74 -2.80 -12.45 -9.02
CA LYS A 74 -2.48 -12.88 -10.38
C LYS A 74 -3.61 -12.44 -11.30
N ILE A 75 -3.56 -11.19 -11.77
CA ILE A 75 -4.54 -10.66 -12.73
C ILE A 75 -4.23 -11.11 -14.17
N ASP A 76 -5.21 -10.97 -15.05
CA ASP A 76 -5.06 -11.27 -16.47
C ASP A 76 -4.38 -10.08 -17.18
N ASN A 77 -3.09 -10.23 -17.53
CA ASN A 77 -2.34 -9.19 -18.24
C ASN A 77 -2.82 -9.08 -19.69
N ILE A 78 -3.54 -8.01 -19.99
CA ILE A 78 -4.16 -7.76 -21.29
C ILE A 78 -3.89 -6.33 -21.69
N ASN A 79 -3.18 -6.16 -22.80
CA ASN A 79 -3.04 -4.86 -23.43
C ASN A 79 -4.43 -4.37 -23.89
N PRO A 80 -4.80 -3.12 -23.59
CA PRO A 80 -6.02 -2.54 -24.11
C PRO A 80 -5.95 -2.41 -25.63
N VAL A 81 -7.11 -2.19 -26.25
CA VAL A 81 -7.22 -1.87 -27.67
C VAL A 81 -7.64 -0.42 -27.89
N THR A 82 -7.36 0.11 -29.07
CA THR A 82 -7.81 1.46 -29.42
C THR A 82 -9.27 1.44 -29.90
N PRO A 83 -10.04 2.54 -29.77
CA PRO A 83 -11.44 2.57 -30.16
C PRO A 83 -11.67 2.41 -31.67
N GLU A 84 -10.64 2.61 -32.50
CA GLU A 84 -10.73 2.54 -33.96
C GLU A 84 -10.75 1.10 -34.50
N ILE A 85 -10.29 0.10 -33.76
CA ILE A 85 -10.23 -1.27 -34.26
C ILE A 85 -11.63 -1.80 -34.57
N SER A 86 -11.75 -2.68 -35.57
CA SER A 86 -13.02 -3.28 -35.95
C SER A 86 -13.55 -4.28 -34.90
N LEU A 87 -14.88 -4.47 -34.85
CA LEU A 87 -15.50 -5.51 -34.04
C LEU A 87 -14.95 -6.91 -34.37
N LYS A 88 -14.65 -7.19 -35.65
CA LYS A 88 -14.03 -8.46 -36.08
C LYS A 88 -12.66 -8.66 -35.42
N MET A 89 -11.81 -7.63 -35.44
CA MET A 89 -10.48 -7.70 -34.84
C MET A 89 -10.56 -7.86 -33.33
N ALA A 90 -11.43 -7.08 -32.68
CA ALA A 90 -11.66 -7.18 -31.24
C ALA A 90 -12.17 -8.58 -30.85
N TRP A 91 -13.12 -9.14 -31.61
CA TRP A 91 -13.61 -10.50 -31.41
C TRP A 91 -12.50 -11.55 -31.54
N ASN A 92 -11.62 -11.43 -32.54
CA ASN A 92 -10.49 -12.33 -32.70
C ASN A 92 -9.55 -12.26 -31.49
N ILE A 93 -9.20 -11.06 -31.01
CA ILE A 93 -8.38 -10.87 -29.80
C ILE A 93 -9.05 -11.53 -28.60
N MET A 94 -10.35 -11.33 -28.42
CA MET A 94 -11.11 -11.90 -27.30
C MET A 94 -11.15 -13.43 -27.36
N ARG A 95 -11.40 -14.00 -28.54
CA ARG A 95 -11.41 -15.46 -28.77
C ARG A 95 -10.04 -16.08 -28.55
N ASP A 96 -9.00 -15.49 -29.12
CA ASP A 96 -7.65 -16.05 -29.11
C ASP A 96 -7.03 -15.99 -27.70
N LYS A 97 -7.39 -14.97 -26.90
CA LYS A 97 -7.02 -14.86 -25.48
C LYS A 97 -8.00 -15.57 -24.53
N ASN A 98 -9.10 -16.13 -25.03
CA ASN A 98 -10.18 -16.74 -24.25
C ASN A 98 -10.75 -15.81 -23.15
N ILE A 99 -10.98 -14.54 -23.49
CA ILE A 99 -11.49 -13.50 -22.60
C ILE A 99 -12.88 -13.03 -23.04
N GLN A 100 -13.66 -12.50 -22.09
CA GLN A 100 -15.05 -12.09 -22.34
C GLN A 100 -15.29 -10.59 -22.31
N SER A 101 -14.28 -9.83 -21.91
CA SER A 101 -14.27 -8.38 -21.99
C SER A 101 -12.89 -7.91 -22.41
N LEU A 102 -12.83 -6.73 -23.02
CA LEU A 102 -11.63 -6.13 -23.56
C LEU A 102 -11.62 -4.64 -23.17
N PRO A 103 -10.59 -4.16 -22.47
CA PRO A 103 -10.48 -2.75 -22.17
C PRO A 103 -10.13 -1.97 -23.44
N VAL A 104 -10.77 -0.82 -23.60
CA VAL A 104 -10.53 0.11 -24.70
C VAL A 104 -9.85 1.34 -24.10
N ALA A 105 -8.72 1.74 -24.66
CA ALA A 105 -7.89 2.83 -24.16
C ALA A 105 -7.46 3.78 -25.28
N ASP A 106 -6.98 4.95 -24.89
CA ASP A 106 -6.34 5.89 -25.80
C ASP A 106 -4.91 5.46 -26.18
N SER A 107 -4.20 6.30 -26.93
CA SER A 107 -2.81 6.03 -27.34
C SER A 107 -1.80 6.01 -26.18
N ASN A 108 -2.18 6.45 -24.98
CA ASN A 108 -1.36 6.46 -23.77
C ASN A 108 -1.77 5.36 -22.78
N ASP A 109 -2.62 4.41 -23.21
CA ASP A 109 -3.21 3.33 -22.42
C ASP A 109 -4.19 3.79 -21.32
N HIS A 110 -4.70 5.02 -21.38
CA HIS A 110 -5.74 5.49 -20.45
C HIS A 110 -7.10 4.93 -20.83
N LEU A 111 -7.82 4.38 -19.84
CA LEU A 111 -9.11 3.72 -20.04
C LEU A 111 -10.17 4.67 -20.63
N LEU A 112 -10.71 4.33 -21.80
CA LEU A 112 -11.82 5.02 -22.45
C LEU A 112 -13.14 4.27 -22.34
N GLY A 113 -13.09 2.94 -22.32
CA GLY A 113 -14.28 2.11 -22.43
C GLY A 113 -14.03 0.63 -22.16
N MET A 114 -15.11 -0.14 -22.14
CA MET A 114 -15.07 -1.60 -22.03
C MET A 114 -15.93 -2.23 -23.13
N LEU A 115 -15.34 -3.15 -23.89
CA LEU A 115 -16.06 -3.97 -24.84
C LEU A 115 -16.31 -5.35 -24.25
N SER A 116 -17.57 -5.78 -24.17
CA SER A 116 -17.94 -7.14 -23.75
C SER A 116 -18.54 -7.95 -24.88
N VAL A 117 -18.54 -9.28 -24.75
CA VAL A 117 -19.27 -10.16 -25.69
C VAL A 117 -20.75 -9.77 -25.77
N SER A 118 -21.36 -9.33 -24.66
CA SER A 118 -22.74 -8.83 -24.67
C SER A 118 -22.93 -7.62 -25.59
N ASN A 119 -22.00 -6.66 -25.56
CA ASN A 119 -22.06 -5.49 -26.46
C ASN A 119 -21.92 -5.91 -27.93
N LEU A 120 -21.02 -6.86 -28.21
CA LEU A 120 -20.88 -7.42 -29.56
C LEU A 120 -22.17 -8.10 -30.02
N THR A 121 -22.78 -8.93 -29.16
CA THR A 121 -24.03 -9.62 -29.52
C THR A 121 -25.21 -8.69 -29.70
N SER A 122 -25.37 -7.67 -28.83
CA SER A 122 -26.45 -6.69 -28.98
C SER A 122 -26.27 -5.89 -30.26
N SER A 123 -25.05 -5.43 -30.55
CA SER A 123 -24.79 -4.74 -31.82
C SER A 123 -25.18 -5.62 -33.02
N TYR A 124 -24.78 -6.89 -33.06
CA TYR A 124 -25.10 -7.75 -34.18
C TYR A 124 -26.59 -8.09 -34.30
N MET A 125 -27.32 -8.20 -33.19
CA MET A 125 -28.76 -8.55 -33.18
C MET A 125 -29.68 -7.34 -33.40
N ASP A 126 -29.25 -6.15 -33.00
CA ASP A 126 -30.06 -4.93 -33.01
C ASP A 126 -29.76 -4.03 -34.23
N ILE A 127 -28.67 -4.26 -34.96
CA ILE A 127 -28.36 -3.52 -36.20
C ILE A 127 -29.23 -4.05 -37.35
N TRP A 128 -30.37 -3.39 -37.55
CA TRP A 128 -31.21 -3.51 -38.75
C TRP A 128 -31.01 -2.36 -39.74
N ASP A 129 -30.06 -1.46 -39.43
CA ASP A 129 -29.83 -0.22 -40.17
C ASP A 129 -28.68 -0.36 -41.18
N ASN A 130 -29.01 -0.23 -42.46
CA ASN A 130 -28.03 -0.28 -43.54
C ASN A 130 -27.14 0.98 -43.58
N VAL A 131 -27.41 2.03 -42.79
CA VAL A 131 -26.60 3.26 -42.68
C VAL A 131 -25.56 3.16 -41.55
N ILE A 132 -25.38 1.98 -40.94
CA ILE A 132 -24.56 1.83 -39.73
C ILE A 132 -23.09 2.22 -39.90
N LEU A 133 -22.48 2.00 -41.07
CA LEU A 133 -21.09 2.38 -41.33
C LEU A 133 -20.89 3.89 -41.35
N ALA A 134 -21.88 4.63 -41.85
CA ALA A 134 -21.89 6.09 -41.80
C ALA A 134 -22.03 6.59 -40.36
N LYS A 135 -22.98 6.03 -39.60
CA LYS A 135 -23.22 6.42 -38.19
C LYS A 135 -22.03 6.14 -37.28
N SER A 136 -21.32 5.06 -37.55
CA SER A 136 -20.13 4.66 -36.78
C SER A 136 -18.83 5.26 -37.31
N ASN A 137 -18.89 6.05 -38.40
CA ASN A 137 -17.72 6.64 -39.06
C ASN A 137 -16.63 5.59 -39.35
N THR A 138 -17.04 4.45 -39.90
CA THR A 138 -16.16 3.31 -40.17
C THR A 138 -15.10 3.65 -41.21
N SER A 139 -13.84 3.28 -40.95
CA SER A 139 -12.71 3.50 -41.87
C SER A 139 -12.67 2.48 -43.00
N ILE A 140 -12.01 2.85 -44.10
CA ILE A 140 -11.76 1.93 -45.22
C ILE A 140 -10.91 0.73 -44.78
N ASP A 141 -9.88 0.97 -43.95
CA ASP A 141 -8.99 -0.08 -43.44
C ASP A 141 -9.79 -1.16 -42.71
N ASN A 142 -10.74 -0.77 -41.85
CA ASN A 142 -11.60 -1.72 -41.16
C ASN A 142 -12.46 -2.53 -42.13
N ILE A 143 -13.00 -1.91 -43.19
CA ILE A 143 -13.82 -2.60 -44.21
C ILE A 143 -12.95 -3.60 -44.97
N VAL A 144 -11.76 -3.18 -45.40
CA VAL A 144 -10.80 -3.99 -46.15
C VAL A 144 -10.36 -5.21 -45.33
N ASP A 145 -9.92 -5.01 -44.09
CA ASP A 145 -9.51 -6.10 -43.19
C ASP A 145 -10.68 -7.05 -42.84
N THR A 146 -11.88 -6.48 -42.68
CA THR A 146 -13.08 -7.26 -42.36
C THR A 146 -13.49 -8.16 -43.52
N LEU A 147 -13.43 -7.65 -44.74
CA LEU A 147 -13.80 -8.40 -45.95
C LEU A 147 -12.64 -9.15 -46.58
N SER A 148 -11.45 -9.12 -45.97
CA SER A 148 -10.21 -9.65 -46.57
C SER A 148 -10.03 -9.14 -48.02
N ALA A 149 -10.38 -7.88 -48.23
CA ALA A 149 -10.47 -7.30 -49.57
C ALA A 149 -9.11 -6.81 -50.07
N LYS A 150 -8.99 -6.70 -51.38
CA LYS A 150 -7.91 -6.03 -52.07
C LYS A 150 -8.37 -4.64 -52.49
N GLU A 151 -7.57 -3.63 -52.15
CA GLU A 151 -7.76 -2.27 -52.65
C GLU A 151 -7.42 -2.22 -54.14
N LEU A 152 -8.38 -1.81 -54.96
CA LEU A 152 -8.16 -1.58 -56.38
C LEU A 152 -7.96 -0.09 -56.65
N TYR A 153 -8.75 0.76 -56.00
CA TYR A 153 -8.58 2.20 -56.00
C TYR A 153 -9.24 2.82 -54.78
N ILE A 154 -8.50 3.62 -54.01
CA ILE A 154 -9.00 4.38 -52.87
C ILE A 154 -8.89 5.88 -53.19
N HIS A 155 -10.00 6.61 -53.08
CA HIS A 155 -10.04 8.04 -53.35
C HIS A 155 -9.67 8.86 -52.11
N GLY A 156 -8.58 9.61 -52.19
CA GLY A 156 -8.09 10.46 -51.10
C GLY A 156 -7.41 9.67 -49.97
N ASN A 157 -7.01 10.36 -48.90
CA ASN A 157 -6.21 9.77 -47.81
C ASN A 157 -7.07 9.16 -46.69
N LYS A 158 -8.31 9.65 -46.50
CA LYS A 158 -9.28 9.15 -45.52
C LYS A 158 -10.70 9.26 -46.10
N PRO A 159 -11.09 8.34 -47.00
CA PRO A 159 -12.42 8.35 -47.59
C PRO A 159 -13.49 8.22 -46.49
N LYS A 160 -14.67 8.80 -46.74
CA LYS A 160 -15.85 8.69 -45.89
C LYS A 160 -16.95 7.97 -46.62
N PHE A 161 -17.80 7.26 -45.87
CA PHE A 161 -18.89 6.47 -46.42
C PHE A 161 -20.22 6.92 -45.80
N PRO A 162 -20.84 8.00 -46.32
CA PRO A 162 -22.00 8.64 -45.69
C PRO A 162 -23.33 7.94 -45.97
N GLY A 163 -23.41 7.11 -47.02
CA GLY A 163 -24.66 6.48 -47.45
C GLY A 163 -24.91 5.10 -46.82
N LYS A 164 -25.93 4.42 -47.33
CA LYS A 164 -26.35 3.08 -46.89
C LYS A 164 -25.61 1.97 -47.64
N ILE A 165 -25.51 0.82 -47.01
CA ILE A 165 -25.08 -0.44 -47.61
C ILE A 165 -26.21 -0.99 -48.48
N CYS A 166 -25.90 -1.25 -49.75
CA CYS A 166 -26.82 -1.75 -50.77
C CYS A 166 -26.22 -2.95 -51.49
N VAL A 167 -27.06 -3.92 -51.87
CA VAL A 167 -26.66 -5.01 -52.77
C VAL A 167 -27.20 -4.73 -54.16
N ALA A 168 -26.30 -4.47 -55.11
CA ALA A 168 -26.64 -4.14 -56.50
C ALA A 168 -26.84 -5.41 -57.34
N ALA A 169 -27.93 -6.14 -57.08
CA ALA A 169 -28.30 -7.36 -57.81
C ALA A 169 -29.19 -7.11 -59.05
N MET A 170 -29.73 -5.89 -59.19
CA MET A 170 -30.70 -5.52 -60.22
C MET A 170 -30.06 -4.99 -61.50
N GLN A 171 -30.86 -4.75 -62.54
CA GLN A 171 -30.40 -4.08 -63.78
C GLN A 171 -30.17 -2.58 -63.56
N PRO A 172 -29.29 -1.93 -64.33
CA PRO A 172 -28.95 -0.51 -64.17
C PRO A 172 -30.16 0.45 -64.12
N GLU A 173 -31.19 0.18 -64.92
CA GLU A 173 -32.40 0.99 -64.97
C GLU A 173 -33.19 0.93 -63.65
N SER A 174 -33.19 -0.23 -62.99
CA SER A 174 -33.89 -0.45 -61.72
C SER A 174 -33.14 0.13 -60.52
N MET A 175 -31.84 0.41 -60.66
CA MET A 175 -31.04 1.02 -59.57
C MET A 175 -31.44 2.48 -59.31
N LYS A 176 -31.95 3.17 -60.34
CA LYS A 176 -32.36 4.58 -60.24
C LYS A 176 -33.48 4.75 -59.21
N GLY A 177 -33.18 5.47 -58.12
CA GLY A 177 -34.10 5.72 -57.01
C GLY A 177 -33.98 4.74 -55.84
N LEU A 178 -33.15 3.69 -55.95
CA LEU A 178 -32.83 2.77 -54.86
C LEU A 178 -31.42 2.97 -54.30
N ILE A 179 -30.47 3.31 -55.17
CA ILE A 179 -29.09 3.63 -54.82
C ILE A 179 -28.83 5.10 -55.14
N GLU A 180 -28.23 5.80 -54.18
CA GLU A 180 -27.97 7.23 -54.23
C GLU A 180 -26.47 7.56 -54.18
N GLU A 181 -26.12 8.81 -54.50
CA GLU A 181 -24.76 9.31 -54.36
C GLU A 181 -24.27 9.13 -52.91
N GLY A 182 -23.04 8.65 -52.74
CA GLY A 182 -22.45 8.37 -51.42
C GLY A 182 -22.81 7.03 -50.79
N ASP A 183 -23.69 6.21 -51.37
CA ASP A 183 -23.98 4.85 -50.91
C ASP A 183 -22.78 3.91 -51.00
N ILE A 184 -22.86 2.75 -50.34
CA ILE A 184 -21.88 1.66 -50.40
C ILE A 184 -22.53 0.49 -51.14
N ALA A 185 -22.01 0.11 -52.30
CA ALA A 185 -22.62 -0.90 -53.15
C ALA A 185 -21.81 -2.20 -53.19
N ILE A 186 -22.45 -3.32 -52.86
CA ILE A 186 -21.93 -4.67 -53.04
C ILE A 186 -22.44 -5.22 -54.36
N VAL A 187 -21.53 -5.59 -55.27
CA VAL A 187 -21.86 -6.00 -56.64
C VAL A 187 -21.02 -7.21 -57.07
N GLY A 188 -21.59 -8.05 -57.93
CA GLY A 188 -20.88 -9.16 -58.57
C GLY A 188 -20.09 -8.72 -59.81
N ASP A 189 -19.93 -9.62 -60.76
CA ASP A 189 -19.08 -9.49 -61.96
C ASP A 189 -19.77 -8.88 -63.18
N ARG A 190 -20.79 -8.05 -63.01
CA ARG A 190 -21.54 -7.41 -64.11
C ARG A 190 -20.98 -6.02 -64.44
N PRO A 191 -20.23 -5.84 -65.56
CA PRO A 191 -19.56 -4.57 -65.85
C PRO A 191 -20.54 -3.39 -66.00
N GLU A 192 -21.65 -3.62 -66.70
CA GLU A 192 -22.73 -2.63 -66.89
C GLU A 192 -23.33 -2.09 -65.57
N VAL A 193 -23.38 -2.92 -64.52
CA VAL A 193 -23.87 -2.54 -63.19
C VAL A 193 -22.77 -1.79 -62.43
N GLN A 194 -21.53 -2.29 -62.50
CA GLN A 194 -20.37 -1.63 -61.89
C GLN A 194 -20.17 -0.21 -62.44
N GLU A 195 -20.25 -0.03 -63.76
CA GLU A 195 -20.15 1.28 -64.41
C GLU A 195 -21.26 2.23 -63.98
N ALA A 196 -22.50 1.74 -63.90
CA ALA A 196 -23.64 2.55 -63.46
C ALA A 196 -23.50 2.99 -62.00
N LEU A 197 -22.92 2.17 -61.11
CA LEU A 197 -22.62 2.57 -59.73
C LEU A 197 -21.58 3.69 -59.67
N VAL A 198 -20.53 3.61 -60.50
CA VAL A 198 -19.51 4.66 -60.60
C VAL A 198 -20.09 5.96 -61.16
N ASP A 199 -21.03 5.88 -62.11
CA ASP A 199 -21.75 7.05 -62.64
C ASP A 199 -22.66 7.72 -61.60
N LEU A 200 -23.30 6.91 -60.74
CA LEU A 200 -24.10 7.39 -59.62
C LEU A 200 -23.25 8.00 -58.48
N LYS A 201 -21.92 7.92 -58.56
CA LYS A 201 -20.99 8.44 -57.55
C LYS A 201 -21.25 7.87 -56.15
N VAL A 202 -21.47 6.56 -56.08
CA VAL A 202 -21.44 5.85 -54.80
C VAL A 202 -20.07 6.06 -54.13
N SER A 203 -20.00 6.02 -52.80
CA SER A 203 -18.72 6.26 -52.10
C SER A 203 -17.77 5.06 -52.19
N LEU A 204 -18.33 3.85 -52.25
CA LEU A 204 -17.57 2.60 -52.30
C LEU A 204 -18.29 1.54 -53.12
N VAL A 205 -17.58 0.91 -54.06
CA VAL A 205 -17.97 -0.30 -54.77
C VAL A 205 -17.17 -1.48 -54.24
N ILE A 206 -17.87 -2.51 -53.78
CA ILE A 206 -17.32 -3.76 -53.24
C ILE A 206 -17.64 -4.88 -54.23
N ILE A 207 -16.63 -5.34 -54.94
CA ILE A 207 -16.77 -6.39 -55.95
C ILE A 207 -16.54 -7.75 -55.29
N THR A 208 -17.52 -8.64 -55.37
CA THR A 208 -17.49 -9.96 -54.75
C THR A 208 -16.73 -10.99 -55.60
N GLY A 209 -16.35 -12.13 -55.04
CA GLY A 209 -15.78 -13.26 -55.80
C GLY A 209 -14.38 -13.08 -56.40
N SER A 210 -13.61 -12.06 -56.01
CA SER A 210 -12.27 -11.76 -56.56
C SER A 210 -12.23 -11.57 -58.08
N HIS A 211 -13.31 -11.08 -58.68
CA HIS A 211 -13.35 -10.81 -60.12
C HIS A 211 -12.42 -9.66 -60.50
N ASN A 212 -11.81 -9.77 -61.69
CA ASN A 212 -11.00 -8.70 -62.28
C ASN A 212 -11.90 -7.57 -62.75
N VAL A 213 -11.38 -6.35 -62.64
CA VAL A 213 -12.03 -5.11 -63.03
C VAL A 213 -11.36 -4.57 -64.29
N SER A 214 -12.12 -4.01 -65.22
CA SER A 214 -11.56 -3.36 -66.41
C SER A 214 -10.79 -2.09 -66.03
N ASP A 215 -9.71 -1.81 -66.75
CA ASP A 215 -8.94 -0.57 -66.58
C ASP A 215 -9.81 0.67 -66.84
N GLU A 216 -10.75 0.57 -67.78
CA GLU A 216 -11.74 1.61 -68.09
C GLU A 216 -12.60 1.97 -66.87
N LEU A 217 -13.06 0.98 -66.10
CA LEU A 217 -13.82 1.23 -64.87
C LEU A 217 -12.95 1.93 -63.81
N LEU A 218 -11.69 1.51 -63.66
CA LEU A 218 -10.76 2.11 -62.71
C LEU A 218 -10.46 3.58 -63.05
N GLU A 219 -10.27 3.91 -64.32
CA GLU A 219 -10.12 5.30 -64.77
C GLU A 219 -11.38 6.13 -64.52
N LYS A 220 -12.55 5.55 -64.80
CA LYS A 220 -13.83 6.19 -64.53
C LYS A 220 -14.04 6.45 -63.03
N ALA A 221 -13.68 5.49 -62.18
CA ALA A 221 -13.73 5.61 -60.73
C ALA A 221 -12.79 6.70 -60.21
N LYS A 222 -11.58 6.83 -60.80
CA LYS A 222 -10.65 7.93 -60.50
C LYS A 222 -11.26 9.29 -60.81
N ASN A 223 -11.89 9.43 -61.97
CA ASN A 223 -12.51 10.69 -62.41
C ASN A 223 -13.72 11.07 -61.54
N ASN A 224 -14.50 10.08 -61.09
CA ASN A 224 -15.70 10.29 -60.29
C ASN A 224 -15.46 10.26 -58.78
N GLY A 225 -14.23 9.96 -58.32
CA GLY A 225 -13.88 9.90 -56.90
C GLY A 225 -14.47 8.70 -56.14
N VAL A 226 -14.76 7.60 -56.83
CA VAL A 226 -15.41 6.41 -56.25
C VAL A 226 -14.36 5.40 -55.80
N CYS A 227 -14.41 4.93 -54.56
CA CYS A 227 -13.51 3.87 -54.09
C CYS A 227 -13.95 2.51 -54.64
N ILE A 228 -13.00 1.64 -54.99
CA ILE A 228 -13.24 0.28 -55.44
C ILE A 228 -12.34 -0.70 -54.68
N ILE A 229 -12.98 -1.70 -54.07
CA ILE A 229 -12.31 -2.84 -53.44
C ILE A 229 -12.87 -4.16 -54.00
N SER A 230 -12.08 -5.23 -53.92
CA SER A 230 -12.48 -6.56 -54.35
C SER A 230 -12.30 -7.57 -53.21
N THR A 231 -13.34 -8.30 -52.85
CA THR A 231 -13.32 -9.32 -51.79
C THR A 231 -13.43 -10.72 -52.37
N PRO A 232 -12.77 -11.73 -51.78
CA PRO A 232 -12.97 -13.14 -52.14
C PRO A 232 -14.35 -13.69 -51.74
N HIS A 233 -15.10 -12.96 -50.92
CA HIS A 233 -16.41 -13.40 -50.45
C HIS A 233 -17.50 -13.18 -51.51
N ASP A 234 -18.51 -14.06 -51.53
CA ASP A 234 -19.74 -13.84 -52.29
C ASP A 234 -20.57 -12.69 -51.69
N SER A 235 -21.60 -12.24 -52.41
CA SER A 235 -22.42 -11.10 -51.98
C SER A 235 -23.11 -11.32 -50.63
N PHE A 236 -23.60 -12.52 -50.32
CA PHE A 236 -24.24 -12.80 -49.04
C PHE A 236 -23.24 -12.76 -47.89
N THR A 237 -22.09 -13.41 -48.07
CA THR A 237 -21.01 -13.43 -47.09
C THR A 237 -20.44 -12.03 -46.86
N ALA A 238 -20.21 -11.25 -47.93
CA ALA A 238 -19.75 -9.87 -47.84
C ALA A 238 -20.76 -8.98 -47.09
N SER A 239 -22.06 -9.08 -47.41
CA SER A 239 -23.11 -8.34 -46.70
C SER A 239 -23.19 -8.70 -45.21
N ARG A 240 -22.92 -9.96 -44.83
CA ARG A 240 -22.93 -10.38 -43.43
C ARG A 240 -21.68 -9.92 -42.67
N LEU A 241 -20.53 -9.93 -43.32
CA LEU A 241 -19.25 -9.58 -42.70
C LEU A 241 -19.05 -8.07 -42.59
N ILE A 242 -19.54 -7.28 -43.54
CA ILE A 242 -19.24 -5.84 -43.60
C ILE A 242 -19.62 -5.09 -42.31
N VAL A 243 -20.69 -5.48 -41.62
CA VAL A 243 -21.10 -4.86 -40.34
C VAL A 243 -20.11 -5.11 -39.21
N GLN A 244 -19.22 -6.10 -39.33
CA GLN A 244 -18.16 -6.35 -38.34
C GLN A 244 -16.98 -5.37 -38.47
N SER A 245 -16.98 -4.49 -39.49
CA SER A 245 -15.99 -3.43 -39.69
C SER A 245 -16.22 -2.21 -38.79
N ILE A 246 -17.37 -2.15 -38.11
CA ILE A 246 -17.70 -1.07 -37.18
C ILE A 246 -16.57 -0.91 -36.14
N PRO A 247 -16.11 0.31 -35.85
CA PRO A 247 -15.12 0.55 -34.81
C PRO A 247 -15.68 0.23 -33.42
N VAL A 248 -14.85 -0.36 -32.57
CA VAL A 248 -15.19 -0.71 -31.19
C VAL A 248 -15.70 0.49 -30.39
N GLY A 249 -15.16 1.68 -30.63
CA GLY A 249 -15.57 2.91 -29.95
C GLY A 249 -17.05 3.26 -30.12
N TYR A 250 -17.70 2.75 -31.18
CA TYR A 250 -19.14 2.96 -31.40
C TYR A 250 -20.03 2.04 -30.55
N VAL A 251 -19.50 0.89 -30.12
CA VAL A 251 -20.27 -0.20 -29.46
C VAL A 251 -19.88 -0.39 -28.00
N MET A 252 -18.66 0.01 -27.61
CA MET A 252 -18.16 -0.14 -26.25
C MET A 252 -19.04 0.56 -25.21
N ALA A 253 -19.06 0.02 -23.99
CA ALA A 253 -19.62 0.73 -22.86
C ALA A 253 -18.67 1.85 -22.42
N ILE A 254 -19.23 3.05 -22.27
CA ILE A 254 -18.51 4.26 -21.80
C ILE A 254 -19.02 4.77 -20.44
N GLU A 255 -20.21 4.35 -20.02
CA GLU A 255 -20.82 4.75 -18.76
C GLU A 255 -20.80 3.60 -17.74
N ASN A 256 -20.77 3.95 -16.45
CA ASN A 256 -20.81 3.00 -15.34
C ASN A 256 -19.71 1.92 -15.43
N ILE A 257 -18.51 2.31 -15.88
CA ILE A 257 -17.35 1.43 -15.87
C ILE A 257 -16.78 1.42 -14.46
N VAL A 258 -16.73 0.25 -13.86
CA VAL A 258 -16.06 0.03 -12.58
C VAL A 258 -14.66 -0.48 -12.87
N SER A 259 -13.64 0.27 -12.45
CA SER A 259 -12.23 -0.06 -12.59
C SER A 259 -11.56 -0.08 -11.22
N PHE A 260 -10.48 -0.84 -11.08
CA PHE A 260 -9.70 -0.92 -9.85
C PHE A 260 -8.26 -0.47 -10.08
N SER A 261 -7.66 0.17 -9.08
CA SER A 261 -6.23 0.46 -9.05
C SER A 261 -5.42 -0.76 -8.60
N THR A 262 -4.17 -0.86 -9.03
CA THR A 262 -3.20 -1.84 -8.50
C THR A 262 -3.02 -1.74 -6.98
N ASP A 263 -3.25 -0.55 -6.42
CA ASP A 263 -3.11 -0.28 -4.99
C ASP A 263 -4.36 -0.58 -4.15
N ASP A 264 -5.51 -0.84 -4.78
CA ASP A 264 -6.76 -1.07 -4.06
C ASP A 264 -6.69 -2.35 -3.23
N LEU A 265 -7.32 -2.33 -2.05
CA LEU A 265 -7.40 -3.48 -1.17
C LEU A 265 -8.36 -4.53 -1.73
N VAL A 266 -7.95 -5.79 -1.64
CA VAL A 266 -8.75 -6.93 -2.12
C VAL A 266 -10.10 -7.02 -1.40
N GLU A 267 -10.17 -6.60 -0.14
CA GLU A 267 -11.42 -6.53 0.63
C GLU A 267 -12.42 -5.52 0.03
N ASP A 268 -11.93 -4.34 -0.34
CA ASP A 268 -12.75 -3.25 -0.89
C ASP A 268 -13.30 -3.62 -2.26
N ILE A 269 -12.44 -4.10 -3.16
CA ILE A 269 -12.88 -4.54 -4.50
C ILE A 269 -13.83 -5.73 -4.39
N ARG A 270 -13.67 -6.62 -3.41
CA ARG A 270 -14.57 -7.78 -3.22
C ARG A 270 -15.98 -7.30 -2.90
N LYS A 271 -16.11 -6.24 -2.09
CA LYS A 271 -17.40 -5.60 -1.78
C LYS A 271 -18.01 -4.99 -3.04
N GLU A 272 -17.28 -4.18 -3.79
CA GLU A 272 -17.80 -3.57 -5.03
C GLU A 272 -18.17 -4.61 -6.10
N MET A 273 -17.35 -5.64 -6.27
CA MET A 273 -17.64 -6.75 -7.18
C MET A 273 -18.84 -7.59 -6.73
N SER A 274 -19.26 -7.51 -5.47
CA SER A 274 -20.48 -8.20 -5.00
C SER A 274 -21.76 -7.45 -5.36
N GLU A 275 -21.67 -6.13 -5.55
CA GLU A 275 -22.80 -5.23 -5.83
C GLU A 275 -23.08 -5.10 -7.33
N THR A 276 -22.15 -5.53 -8.18
CA THR A 276 -22.23 -5.42 -9.64
C THR A 276 -22.36 -6.78 -10.32
N ARG A 277 -22.73 -6.81 -11.61
CA ARG A 277 -22.87 -8.04 -12.41
C ARG A 277 -21.82 -8.18 -13.52
N TYR A 278 -20.82 -7.32 -13.54
CA TYR A 278 -19.75 -7.37 -14.55
C TYR A 278 -18.93 -8.66 -14.38
N ARG A 279 -18.53 -9.25 -15.51
CA ARG A 279 -17.73 -10.48 -15.52
C ARG A 279 -16.27 -10.22 -15.15
N SER A 280 -15.72 -9.12 -15.66
CA SER A 280 -14.36 -8.65 -15.42
C SER A 280 -14.33 -7.12 -15.34
N TYR A 281 -13.27 -6.60 -14.74
CA TYR A 281 -13.07 -5.19 -14.43
C TYR A 281 -11.67 -4.79 -14.89
N PRO A 282 -11.50 -3.65 -15.57
CA PRO A 282 -10.18 -3.13 -15.88
C PRO A 282 -9.40 -2.78 -14.62
N VAL A 283 -8.10 -3.08 -14.63
CA VAL A 283 -7.14 -2.70 -13.60
C VAL A 283 -6.23 -1.63 -14.16
N THR A 284 -6.05 -0.54 -13.43
CA THR A 284 -5.16 0.57 -13.78
C THR A 284 -4.00 0.70 -12.80
N ASP A 285 -2.85 1.19 -13.27
CA ASP A 285 -1.73 1.58 -12.41
C ASP A 285 -1.93 2.97 -11.78
N SER A 286 -0.92 3.44 -11.04
CA SER A 286 -0.89 4.77 -10.41
C SER A 286 -0.95 5.94 -11.40
N ASP A 287 -0.58 5.71 -12.67
CA ASP A 287 -0.64 6.71 -13.74
C ASP A 287 -1.98 6.68 -14.50
N GLY A 288 -2.91 5.80 -14.08
CA GLY A 288 -4.22 5.60 -14.70
C GLY A 288 -4.18 4.75 -15.98
N LYS A 289 -3.06 4.07 -16.27
CA LYS A 289 -2.93 3.23 -17.45
C LYS A 289 -3.47 1.84 -17.20
N VAL A 290 -4.16 1.27 -18.19
CA VAL A 290 -4.70 -0.09 -18.09
C VAL A 290 -3.56 -1.11 -18.10
N VAL A 291 -3.45 -1.87 -17.03
CA VAL A 291 -2.44 -2.94 -16.88
C VAL A 291 -3.02 -4.35 -17.02
N GLY A 292 -4.34 -4.50 -16.94
CA GLY A 292 -4.98 -5.80 -17.16
C GLY A 292 -6.45 -5.86 -16.77
N LEU A 293 -6.94 -7.07 -16.55
CA LEU A 293 -8.29 -7.35 -16.09
C LEU A 293 -8.29 -8.18 -14.80
N ILE A 294 -9.23 -7.88 -13.92
CA ILE A 294 -9.54 -8.68 -12.74
C ILE A 294 -10.98 -9.21 -12.81
N SER A 295 -11.23 -10.34 -12.16
CA SER A 295 -12.47 -11.12 -12.19
C SER A 295 -12.63 -11.80 -10.85
N ARG A 296 -13.84 -12.22 -10.48
CA ARG A 296 -14.13 -12.74 -9.13
C ARG A 296 -13.26 -13.95 -8.75
N TYR A 297 -12.89 -14.78 -9.73
CA TYR A 297 -12.06 -15.95 -9.48
C TYR A 297 -10.63 -15.59 -9.03
N HIS A 298 -10.10 -14.42 -9.44
CA HIS A 298 -8.80 -13.93 -8.99
C HIS A 298 -8.78 -13.63 -7.49
N LEU A 299 -9.94 -13.32 -6.89
CA LEU A 299 -10.09 -13.09 -5.46
C LEU A 299 -10.04 -14.37 -4.62
N ILE A 300 -10.08 -15.55 -5.26
CA ILE A 300 -10.01 -16.88 -4.63
C ILE A 300 -8.53 -17.31 -4.48
N SER A 301 -7.60 -16.35 -4.50
CA SER A 301 -6.19 -16.62 -4.24
C SER A 301 -5.98 -17.03 -2.77
N ASN A 302 -5.32 -18.16 -2.56
CA ASN A 302 -4.84 -18.58 -1.23
C ASN A 302 -3.50 -17.92 -0.85
N HIS A 303 -2.99 -17.00 -1.67
CA HIS A 303 -1.71 -16.35 -1.42
C HIS A 303 -1.87 -15.25 -0.38
N LYS A 304 -1.26 -15.47 0.78
CA LYS A 304 -1.19 -14.52 1.89
C LYS A 304 0.21 -13.93 1.99
N LYS A 305 0.33 -12.68 2.49
CA LYS A 305 1.63 -12.12 2.88
C LYS A 305 2.19 -12.93 4.05
N LYS A 306 3.48 -13.23 4.02
CA LYS A 306 4.17 -14.02 5.05
C LYS A 306 4.73 -13.08 6.11
N VAL A 307 4.42 -13.35 7.37
CA VAL A 307 4.80 -12.50 8.50
C VAL A 307 5.51 -13.32 9.58
N ILE A 308 6.57 -12.76 10.13
CA ILE A 308 7.20 -13.20 11.37
C ILE A 308 7.05 -12.08 12.38
N GLN A 309 6.52 -12.42 13.56
CA GLN A 309 6.39 -11.47 14.66
C GLN A 309 7.57 -11.65 15.61
N VAL A 310 8.21 -10.54 15.96
CA VAL A 310 9.16 -10.48 17.05
C VAL A 310 8.61 -9.59 18.15
N ASP A 311 8.93 -9.89 19.40
CA ASP A 311 8.69 -9.00 20.55
C ASP A 311 7.21 -8.76 20.91
N HIS A 312 6.31 -9.49 20.25
CA HIS A 312 4.90 -9.52 20.59
C HIS A 312 4.21 -10.74 19.96
N ASN A 313 3.06 -11.08 20.51
CA ASN A 313 2.15 -12.08 19.96
C ASN A 313 0.68 -11.61 19.92
N GLU A 314 0.30 -10.62 20.73
CA GLU A 314 -1.07 -10.12 20.82
C GLU A 314 -1.50 -9.38 19.54
N ARG A 315 -2.64 -9.75 18.94
CA ARG A 315 -3.13 -9.15 17.67
C ARG A 315 -3.26 -7.64 17.72
N GLY A 316 -3.74 -7.09 18.84
CA GLY A 316 -3.93 -5.64 19.00
C GLY A 316 -2.64 -4.83 18.84
N GLN A 317 -1.48 -5.47 19.05
CA GLN A 317 -0.16 -4.85 18.94
C GLN A 317 0.49 -5.06 17.57
N SER A 318 -0.06 -5.93 16.72
CA SER A 318 0.54 -6.33 15.45
C SER A 318 0.11 -5.48 14.26
N VAL A 319 0.72 -5.72 13.10
CA VAL A 319 0.44 -5.03 11.83
C VAL A 319 -1.03 -5.12 11.43
N ASP A 320 -1.56 -4.07 10.80
CA ASP A 320 -2.92 -4.11 10.26
C ASP A 320 -3.06 -5.19 9.18
N GLY A 321 -4.20 -5.89 9.16
CA GLY A 321 -4.43 -7.01 8.23
C GLY A 321 -3.78 -8.34 8.61
N LEU A 322 -3.24 -8.51 9.83
CA LEU A 322 -2.59 -9.76 10.27
C LEU A 322 -3.49 -11.01 10.07
N ASP A 323 -4.81 -10.87 10.21
CA ASP A 323 -5.78 -11.98 10.01
C ASP A 323 -5.78 -12.53 8.57
N GLU A 324 -5.42 -11.69 7.61
CA GLU A 324 -5.30 -12.03 6.19
C GLU A 324 -3.89 -12.54 5.84
N ALA A 325 -2.92 -12.37 6.73
CA ALA A 325 -1.55 -12.83 6.56
C ALA A 325 -1.35 -14.30 7.01
N GLU A 326 -0.22 -14.86 6.58
CA GLU A 326 0.29 -16.14 7.06
C GLU A 326 1.42 -15.86 8.06
N ILE A 327 1.13 -16.06 9.34
CA ILE A 327 2.14 -16.01 10.40
C ILE A 327 2.97 -17.29 10.28
N LEU A 328 4.28 -17.14 10.11
CA LEU A 328 5.22 -18.26 9.99
C LEU A 328 5.90 -18.58 11.31
N GLU A 329 6.31 -17.53 12.02
CA GLU A 329 7.10 -17.64 13.25
C GLU A 329 6.75 -16.51 14.23
N ILE A 330 6.88 -16.80 15.52
CA ILE A 330 6.78 -15.83 16.62
C ILE A 330 7.97 -16.01 17.55
N ILE A 331 8.75 -14.94 17.75
CA ILE A 331 9.89 -14.89 18.67
C ILE A 331 9.60 -13.84 19.73
N ASP A 332 9.36 -14.24 20.97
CA ASP A 332 8.82 -13.33 21.98
C ASP A 332 9.35 -13.68 23.38
N HIS A 333 9.25 -12.74 24.31
CA HIS A 333 9.51 -12.94 25.72
C HIS A 333 8.33 -12.54 26.63
N HIS A 334 7.24 -12.04 26.04
CA HIS A 334 6.04 -11.65 26.74
C HIS A 334 5.14 -12.82 27.13
N ARG A 335 4.08 -12.50 27.88
CA ARG A 335 2.98 -13.45 28.09
C ARG A 335 2.31 -13.77 26.74
N VAL A 336 1.83 -15.01 26.61
CA VAL A 336 1.06 -15.40 25.43
C VAL A 336 -0.41 -15.06 25.65
N ALA A 337 -0.97 -14.22 24.79
CA ALA A 337 -2.38 -13.82 24.83
C ALA A 337 -2.88 -13.43 23.44
N ASP A 338 -4.18 -13.61 23.20
CA ASP A 338 -4.86 -13.10 21.99
C ASP A 338 -4.16 -13.45 20.65
N ILE A 339 -3.69 -14.69 20.52
CA ILE A 339 -3.04 -15.21 19.31
C ILE A 339 -3.68 -16.52 18.87
N GLN A 340 -3.95 -16.65 17.57
CA GLN A 340 -4.45 -17.87 16.95
C GLN A 340 -3.92 -17.98 15.51
N THR A 341 -3.44 -19.16 15.13
CA THR A 341 -2.95 -19.47 13.79
C THR A 341 -3.77 -20.59 13.15
N ASN A 342 -3.88 -20.60 11.83
CA ASN A 342 -4.59 -21.66 11.10
C ASN A 342 -3.71 -22.90 10.87
N ASN A 343 -2.38 -22.70 10.80
CA ASN A 343 -1.39 -23.74 10.60
C ASN A 343 -0.42 -23.79 11.79
N PRO A 344 0.27 -24.92 12.04
CA PRO A 344 1.41 -24.96 12.95
C PRO A 344 2.50 -23.97 12.53
N ILE A 345 3.05 -23.25 13.50
CA ILE A 345 4.11 -22.24 13.30
C ILE A 345 5.30 -22.53 14.20
N TYR A 346 6.46 -21.96 13.88
CA TYR A 346 7.58 -21.94 14.82
C TYR A 346 7.32 -20.87 15.89
N PHE A 347 7.11 -21.30 17.13
CA PHE A 347 6.84 -20.39 18.24
C PHE A 347 7.92 -20.56 19.30
N ARG A 348 8.76 -19.52 19.48
CA ARG A 348 9.82 -19.49 20.48
C ARG A 348 9.55 -18.36 21.47
N ASN A 349 9.00 -18.73 22.62
CA ASN A 349 8.78 -17.81 23.72
C ASN A 349 9.63 -18.19 24.92
N GLU A 350 10.52 -17.30 25.36
CA GLU A 350 11.42 -17.56 26.49
C GLU A 350 11.33 -16.41 27.50
N PRO A 351 11.27 -16.70 28.81
CA PRO A 351 11.19 -15.66 29.85
C PRO A 351 12.57 -15.01 30.10
N LEU A 352 13.14 -14.40 29.06
CA LEU A 352 14.37 -13.61 29.12
C LEU A 352 14.06 -12.12 29.24
N GLY A 353 15.08 -11.32 29.54
CA GLY A 353 14.92 -9.89 29.69
C GLY A 353 14.55 -9.14 28.40
N SER A 354 14.79 -9.75 27.23
CA SER A 354 14.58 -9.14 25.91
C SER A 354 14.43 -10.20 24.81
N THR A 355 13.61 -9.91 23.81
CA THR A 355 13.52 -10.64 22.54
C THR A 355 14.85 -10.67 21.78
N SER A 356 15.63 -9.59 21.82
CA SER A 356 16.98 -9.55 21.22
C SER A 356 17.92 -10.61 21.81
N SER A 357 17.77 -10.97 23.09
CA SER A 357 18.49 -12.11 23.66
C SER A 357 18.12 -13.42 22.97
N ILE A 358 16.85 -13.63 22.68
CA ILE A 358 16.34 -14.83 22.01
C ILE A 358 16.85 -14.88 20.56
N VAL A 359 16.81 -13.76 19.84
CA VAL A 359 17.36 -13.67 18.47
C VAL A 359 18.86 -13.95 18.46
N ALA A 360 19.61 -13.42 19.43
CA ALA A 360 21.03 -13.74 19.58
C ALA A 360 21.26 -15.25 19.81
N LYS A 361 20.43 -15.89 20.64
CA LYS A 361 20.46 -17.35 20.82
C LYS A 361 20.21 -18.10 19.52
N CYS A 362 19.24 -17.67 18.70
CA CYS A 362 18.99 -18.28 17.39
C CYS A 362 20.25 -18.30 16.51
N PHE A 363 20.98 -17.18 16.43
CA PHE A 363 22.27 -17.14 15.75
C PHE A 363 23.27 -18.15 16.34
N PHE A 364 23.44 -18.10 17.65
CA PHE A 364 24.48 -18.82 18.35
C PHE A 364 24.28 -20.34 18.36
N GLU A 365 23.05 -20.80 18.55
CA GLU A 365 22.65 -22.21 18.55
C GLU A 365 22.80 -22.84 17.16
N ASN A 366 22.67 -22.04 16.10
CA ASN A 366 22.88 -22.48 14.72
C ASN A 366 24.35 -22.35 14.27
N GLY A 367 25.27 -21.95 15.15
CA GLY A 367 26.67 -21.74 14.81
C GLY A 367 26.91 -20.55 13.86
N ILE A 368 25.95 -19.63 13.76
CA ILE A 368 26.02 -18.47 12.86
C ILE A 368 26.47 -17.26 13.65
N ARG A 369 27.47 -16.54 13.12
CA ARG A 369 27.88 -15.24 13.66
C ARG A 369 27.00 -14.12 13.09
N PRO A 370 26.32 -13.31 13.92
CA PRO A 370 25.64 -12.11 13.44
C PRO A 370 26.64 -11.11 12.87
N SER A 371 26.21 -10.27 11.94
CA SER A 371 27.03 -9.15 11.46
C SER A 371 27.36 -8.19 12.61
N LYS A 372 28.41 -7.36 12.45
CA LYS A 372 28.76 -6.32 13.44
C LYS A 372 27.56 -5.42 13.75
N LYS A 373 26.78 -5.07 12.71
CA LYS A 373 25.57 -4.24 12.83
C LYS A 373 24.51 -4.98 13.63
N ALA A 374 24.08 -6.17 13.21
CA ALA A 374 23.05 -6.93 13.92
C ALA A 374 23.46 -7.23 15.37
N ALA A 375 24.73 -7.55 15.63
CA ALA A 375 25.21 -7.75 16.99
C ALA A 375 25.09 -6.49 17.86
N GLY A 376 25.44 -5.32 17.31
CA GLY A 376 25.30 -4.04 17.99
C GLY A 376 23.84 -3.65 18.25
N LEU A 377 22.96 -3.85 17.27
CA LEU A 377 21.52 -3.60 17.42
C LEU A 377 20.91 -4.48 18.52
N LEU A 378 21.17 -5.79 18.48
CA LEU A 378 20.72 -6.74 19.52
C LEU A 378 21.25 -6.37 20.90
N MET A 379 22.51 -5.92 21.00
CA MET A 379 23.12 -5.48 22.25
C MET A 379 22.40 -4.24 22.80
N GLY A 380 22.17 -3.23 21.97
CA GLY A 380 21.51 -1.99 22.37
C GLY A 380 20.07 -2.22 22.86
N ALA A 381 19.29 -3.00 22.11
CA ALA A 381 17.95 -3.40 22.50
C ALA A 381 17.90 -4.18 23.82
N LEU A 382 18.78 -5.17 23.99
CA LEU A 382 18.90 -5.91 25.24
C LEU A 382 19.19 -4.96 26.42
N ILE A 383 20.11 -4.02 26.25
CA ILE A 383 20.44 -3.02 27.28
C ILE A 383 19.23 -2.15 27.60
N SER A 384 18.45 -1.74 26.59
CA SER A 384 17.22 -0.96 26.76
C SER A 384 16.24 -1.66 27.70
N ASP A 385 15.83 -2.87 27.35
CA ASP A 385 14.78 -3.60 28.09
C ASP A 385 15.22 -4.06 29.47
N THR A 386 16.50 -4.39 29.59
CA THR A 386 17.08 -4.79 30.87
C THR A 386 17.49 -3.61 31.73
N LEU A 387 17.37 -2.37 31.24
CA LEU A 387 17.82 -1.15 31.92
C LEU A 387 19.27 -1.29 32.42
N LEU A 388 20.18 -1.69 31.52
CA LEU A 388 21.56 -2.07 31.87
C LEU A 388 21.60 -3.09 33.02
N PHE A 389 20.87 -4.19 32.85
CA PHE A 389 20.78 -5.32 33.79
C PHE A 389 20.15 -5.01 35.17
N ARG A 390 19.50 -3.86 35.34
CA ARG A 390 18.81 -3.46 36.58
C ARG A 390 17.34 -3.88 36.60
N SER A 391 16.74 -4.14 35.45
CA SER A 391 15.36 -4.60 35.34
C SER A 391 15.18 -5.95 36.07
N PRO A 392 14.07 -6.16 36.80
CA PRO A 392 13.77 -7.44 37.41
C PRO A 392 13.54 -8.57 36.39
N THR A 393 13.33 -8.24 35.11
CA THR A 393 13.22 -9.23 34.02
C THR A 393 14.57 -9.73 33.53
N CYS A 394 15.67 -9.04 33.87
CA CYS A 394 17.00 -9.42 33.43
C CYS A 394 17.45 -10.74 34.07
N THR A 395 17.95 -11.65 33.24
CA THR A 395 18.52 -12.93 33.65
C THR A 395 20.05 -12.94 33.53
N GLU A 396 20.71 -13.94 34.11
CA GLU A 396 22.16 -14.15 33.91
C GLU A 396 22.48 -14.49 32.44
N GLN A 397 21.54 -15.11 31.73
CA GLN A 397 21.70 -15.43 30.32
C GLN A 397 21.77 -14.15 29.47
N ASP A 398 20.97 -13.13 29.80
CA ASP A 398 21.02 -11.82 29.13
C ASP A 398 22.40 -11.17 29.27
N LYS A 399 22.99 -11.19 30.48
CA LYS A 399 24.34 -10.64 30.73
C LYS A 399 25.41 -11.35 29.90
N HIS A 400 25.33 -12.68 29.78
CA HIS A 400 26.29 -13.47 29.01
C HIS A 400 26.16 -13.21 27.50
N ILE A 401 24.91 -13.11 27.02
CA ILE A 401 24.61 -12.78 25.63
C ILE A 401 25.11 -11.37 25.31
N CYS A 402 24.80 -10.39 26.16
CA CYS A 402 25.21 -9.00 25.98
C CYS A 402 26.74 -8.87 25.86
N LYS A 403 27.50 -9.53 26.75
CA LYS A 403 28.98 -9.55 26.67
C LYS A 403 29.47 -10.08 25.32
N ARG A 404 28.91 -11.21 24.86
CA ARG A 404 29.29 -11.81 23.57
C ARG A 404 28.89 -10.93 22.39
N LEU A 405 27.74 -10.27 22.45
CA LEU A 405 27.30 -9.33 21.41
C LEU A 405 28.21 -8.10 21.37
N ALA A 406 28.60 -7.54 22.51
CA ALA A 406 29.53 -6.42 22.62
C ALA A 406 30.89 -6.73 21.97
N GLU A 407 31.42 -7.93 22.21
CA GLU A 407 32.65 -8.42 21.57
C GLU A 407 32.52 -8.49 20.02
N ILE A 408 31.37 -8.93 19.50
CA ILE A 408 31.11 -9.00 18.06
C ILE A 408 30.89 -7.61 17.45
N ALA A 409 30.17 -6.75 18.18
CA ALA A 409 29.87 -5.37 17.79
C ALA A 409 31.09 -4.44 17.89
N GLY A 410 32.14 -4.86 18.60
CA GLY A 410 33.36 -4.07 18.81
C GLY A 410 33.16 -2.93 19.82
N VAL A 411 32.29 -3.14 20.82
CA VAL A 411 32.04 -2.18 21.91
C VAL A 411 32.86 -2.61 23.12
N SER A 412 33.86 -1.79 23.48
CA SER A 412 34.77 -2.09 24.61
C SER A 412 34.19 -1.70 25.97
N ASP A 413 33.28 -0.74 26.01
CA ASP A 413 32.65 -0.24 27.24
C ASP A 413 31.13 -0.18 27.05
N VAL A 414 30.46 -1.23 27.56
CA VAL A 414 29.01 -1.38 27.48
C VAL A 414 28.29 -0.36 28.37
N GLU A 415 28.88 0.01 29.51
CA GLU A 415 28.27 0.99 30.42
C GLU A 415 28.31 2.39 29.83
N ALA A 416 29.43 2.78 29.20
CA ALA A 416 29.53 4.06 28.50
C ALA A 416 28.51 4.14 27.35
N PHE A 417 28.44 3.09 26.52
CA PHE A 417 27.44 3.00 25.46
C PHE A 417 26.00 3.14 26.01
N ALA A 418 25.67 2.40 27.07
CA ALA A 418 24.34 2.44 27.69
C ALA A 418 23.99 3.84 28.19
N LYS A 419 24.93 4.54 28.83
CA LYS A 419 24.73 5.92 29.28
C LYS A 419 24.43 6.86 28.13
N GLU A 420 25.18 6.78 27.02
CA GLU A 420 24.92 7.60 25.83
C GLU A 420 23.56 7.29 25.19
N MET A 421 23.23 6.01 25.08
CA MET A 421 21.96 5.51 24.54
C MET A 421 20.77 6.02 25.35
N PHE A 422 20.79 5.81 26.68
CA PHE A 422 19.71 6.27 27.55
C PHE A 422 19.61 7.79 27.59
N LYS A 423 20.75 8.50 27.55
CA LYS A 423 20.75 9.96 27.44
C LYS A 423 20.07 10.43 26.16
N ALA A 424 20.28 9.75 25.03
CA ALA A 424 19.57 10.04 23.78
C ALA A 424 18.06 9.77 23.90
N GLY A 425 17.67 8.68 24.56
CA GLY A 425 16.27 8.28 24.79
C GLY A 425 15.51 9.23 25.73
N THR A 426 16.12 9.61 26.85
CA THR A 426 15.55 10.53 27.85
C THR A 426 15.84 11.99 27.57
N SER A 427 16.46 12.31 26.42
CA SER A 427 16.85 13.67 26.07
C SER A 427 15.64 14.60 26.12
N LEU A 428 15.64 15.47 27.14
CA LEU A 428 14.69 16.57 27.31
C LEU A 428 14.96 17.72 26.33
N GLN A 429 16.06 17.60 25.58
CA GLN A 429 16.52 18.57 24.60
C GLN A 429 15.46 18.74 23.49
N GLY A 430 15.04 19.99 23.29
CA GLY A 430 13.99 20.38 22.35
C GLY A 430 12.56 20.36 22.89
N LYS A 431 12.32 19.89 24.12
CA LYS A 431 11.01 20.02 24.79
C LYS A 431 10.98 21.29 25.64
N THR A 432 9.82 21.96 25.70
CA THR A 432 9.64 23.10 26.60
C THR A 432 9.44 22.63 28.05
N VAL A 433 9.76 23.47 29.04
CA VAL A 433 9.52 23.17 30.46
C VAL A 433 8.06 22.79 30.73
N GLU A 434 7.14 23.41 30.00
CA GLU A 434 5.70 23.10 30.04
C GLU A 434 5.39 21.69 29.53
N GLN A 435 5.95 21.29 28.39
CA GLN A 435 5.78 19.95 27.84
C GLN A 435 6.41 18.88 28.73
N ILE A 436 7.52 19.19 29.40
CA ILE A 436 8.18 18.27 30.33
C ILE A 436 7.32 18.09 31.58
N PHE A 437 6.91 19.19 32.21
CA PHE A 437 6.16 19.14 33.46
C PHE A 437 4.79 18.47 33.30
N ASN A 438 4.09 18.74 32.20
CA ASN A 438 2.71 18.26 32.00
C ASN A 438 2.60 16.82 31.49
N GLN A 439 3.70 16.14 31.16
CA GLN A 439 3.67 14.75 30.68
C GLN A 439 2.98 13.79 31.67
N ASP A 440 3.29 13.93 32.97
CA ASP A 440 2.62 13.17 34.03
C ASP A 440 2.37 14.05 35.26
N PHE A 441 1.79 15.23 35.05
CA PHE A 441 1.29 16.08 36.12
C PHE A 441 -0.11 15.65 36.56
N LYS A 442 -0.33 15.52 37.89
CA LYS A 442 -1.65 15.29 38.46
C LYS A 442 -1.95 16.21 39.63
N PRO A 443 -3.12 16.87 39.63
CA PRO A 443 -3.60 17.60 40.79
C PRO A 443 -4.24 16.66 41.81
N PHE A 444 -4.13 16.99 43.10
CA PHE A 444 -4.77 16.29 44.21
C PHE A 444 -5.37 17.31 45.17
N THR A 445 -6.53 16.97 45.72
CA THR A 445 -7.17 17.73 46.80
C THR A 445 -7.26 16.84 48.00
N ILE A 446 -6.62 17.24 49.10
CA ILE A 446 -6.57 16.48 50.36
C ILE A 446 -7.10 17.43 51.45
N GLY A 447 -8.32 17.17 51.91
CA GLY A 447 -9.05 18.11 52.77
C GLY A 447 -9.29 19.45 52.05
N GLU A 448 -8.88 20.55 52.66
CA GLU A 448 -8.94 21.90 52.07
C GLU A 448 -7.67 22.28 51.28
N VAL A 449 -6.63 21.43 51.30
CA VAL A 449 -5.33 21.69 50.67
C VAL A 449 -5.30 21.10 49.26
N LYS A 450 -4.92 21.93 48.28
CA LYS A 450 -4.68 21.48 46.90
C LYS A 450 -3.19 21.35 46.64
N ILE A 451 -2.74 20.21 46.11
CA ILE A 451 -1.35 19.99 45.71
C ILE A 451 -1.27 19.49 44.27
N GLY A 452 -0.14 19.71 43.60
CA GLY A 452 0.14 19.18 42.26
C GLY A 452 1.41 18.36 42.25
N VAL A 453 1.39 17.16 41.65
CA VAL A 453 2.58 16.31 41.58
C VAL A 453 2.83 15.80 40.15
N ALA A 454 3.94 16.22 39.57
CA ALA A 454 4.48 15.76 38.30
C ALA A 454 5.54 14.67 38.51
N GLN A 455 5.62 13.72 37.58
CA GLN A 455 6.70 12.74 37.53
C GLN A 455 7.31 12.72 36.11
N VAL A 456 8.63 12.74 36.04
CA VAL A 456 9.41 12.64 34.82
C VAL A 456 10.50 11.62 35.07
N ASN A 457 10.48 10.53 34.30
CA ASN A 457 11.56 9.55 34.34
C ASN A 457 12.72 10.09 33.49
N THR A 458 13.91 10.15 34.07
CA THR A 458 15.13 10.60 33.38
C THR A 458 16.28 9.69 33.76
N MET A 459 17.22 9.49 32.84
CA MET A 459 18.50 8.84 33.13
C MET A 459 19.65 9.86 33.03
N ASP A 460 19.33 11.14 32.81
CA ASP A 460 20.26 12.25 32.73
C ASP A 460 19.74 13.41 33.61
N ILE A 461 19.97 13.33 34.93
CA ILE A 461 19.66 14.42 35.86
C ILE A 461 20.51 15.66 35.50
N GLU A 462 21.75 15.49 35.08
CA GLU A 462 22.66 16.58 34.73
C GLU A 462 22.13 17.39 33.54
N GLY A 463 21.58 16.71 32.53
CA GLY A 463 20.91 17.33 31.38
C GLY A 463 19.64 18.12 31.74
N PHE A 464 19.02 17.85 32.89
CA PHE A 464 17.91 18.64 33.40
C PHE A 464 18.36 19.92 34.12
N MET A 465 19.56 19.94 34.71
CA MET A 465 20.03 21.06 35.54
C MET A 465 19.95 22.44 34.85
N PRO A 466 20.27 22.60 33.55
CA PRO A 466 20.11 23.87 32.85
C PRO A 466 18.66 24.39 32.79
N LEU A 467 17.67 23.49 32.90
CA LEU A 467 16.24 23.83 32.87
C LEU A 467 15.66 24.06 34.27
N LYS A 468 16.45 23.86 35.35
CA LYS A 468 15.98 23.89 36.73
C LYS A 468 15.29 25.21 37.08
N GLU A 469 15.94 26.35 36.78
CA GLU A 469 15.39 27.66 37.14
C GLU A 469 14.08 27.96 36.42
N ASP A 470 14.00 27.68 35.11
CA ASP A 470 12.80 27.92 34.32
C ASP A 470 11.67 26.95 34.68
N MET A 471 12.00 25.72 35.09
CA MET A 471 11.04 24.78 35.65
C MET A 471 10.46 25.30 36.97
N LEU A 472 11.30 25.78 37.90
CA LEU A 472 10.83 26.33 39.17
C LEU A 472 9.90 27.53 38.95
N LYS A 473 10.26 28.47 38.06
CA LYS A 473 9.39 29.59 37.67
C LYS A 473 8.05 29.11 37.10
N TYR A 474 8.06 28.09 36.25
CA TYR A 474 6.84 27.50 35.70
C TYR A 474 5.98 26.86 36.80
N MET A 475 6.59 26.11 37.71
CA MET A 475 5.91 25.47 38.84
C MET A 475 5.31 26.49 39.81
N GLU A 476 6.01 27.59 40.10
CA GLU A 476 5.49 28.70 40.92
C GLU A 476 4.28 29.36 40.27
N ARG A 477 4.38 29.75 39.00
CA ARG A 477 3.26 30.31 38.24
C ARG A 477 2.06 29.36 38.25
N LYS A 478 2.31 28.07 38.02
CA LYS A 478 1.25 27.05 38.01
C LYS A 478 0.61 26.85 39.38
N ALA A 479 1.39 26.96 40.45
CA ALA A 479 0.88 26.92 41.82
C ALA A 479 -0.06 28.11 42.09
N GLU A 480 0.31 29.30 41.65
CA GLU A 480 -0.50 30.52 41.80
C GLU A 480 -1.78 30.48 40.98
N GLU A 481 -1.69 30.20 39.67
CA GLU A 481 -2.82 30.21 38.73
C GLU A 481 -3.94 29.21 39.13
N ASN A 482 -3.56 28.10 39.75
CA ASN A 482 -4.48 27.01 40.09
C ASN A 482 -4.75 26.89 41.59
N SER A 483 -4.23 27.83 42.39
CA SER A 483 -4.33 27.84 43.85
C SER A 483 -3.85 26.54 44.50
N PHE A 484 -2.73 25.96 44.02
CA PHE A 484 -2.06 24.85 44.70
C PHE A 484 -1.22 25.40 45.87
N SER A 485 -1.40 24.83 47.05
CA SER A 485 -0.55 25.11 48.21
C SER A 485 0.89 24.65 47.98
N MET A 486 1.08 23.59 47.18
CA MET A 486 2.39 23.06 46.82
C MET A 486 2.33 22.34 45.46
N VAL A 487 3.40 22.49 44.68
CA VAL A 487 3.64 21.76 43.43
C VAL A 487 5.00 21.06 43.52
N MET A 488 5.03 19.76 43.25
CA MET A 488 6.21 18.91 43.32
C MET A 488 6.47 18.26 41.96
N LEU A 489 7.73 18.25 41.52
CA LEU A 489 8.20 17.48 40.38
C LEU A 489 9.16 16.39 40.88
N LEU A 490 8.91 15.15 40.47
CA LEU A 490 9.83 14.03 40.63
C LEU A 490 10.61 13.82 39.34
N LEU A 491 11.92 14.05 39.37
CA LEU A 491 12.86 13.57 38.37
C LEU A 491 13.37 12.21 38.84
N THR A 492 12.70 11.16 38.40
CA THR A 492 13.00 9.79 38.81
C THR A 492 14.18 9.27 37.99
N ASP A 493 15.30 9.06 38.68
CA ASP A 493 16.49 8.41 38.15
C ASP A 493 16.35 6.90 38.31
N ILE A 494 16.12 6.26 37.16
CA ILE A 494 15.91 4.82 37.09
C ILE A 494 17.22 4.07 37.41
N LEU A 495 18.40 4.63 37.10
CA LEU A 495 19.69 3.97 37.30
C LEU A 495 20.15 4.02 38.76
N ASN A 496 19.94 5.16 39.42
CA ASN A 496 20.33 5.37 40.83
C ASN A 496 19.22 5.01 41.83
N GLU A 497 18.12 4.40 41.35
CA GLU A 497 17.00 3.91 42.18
C GLU A 497 16.45 4.99 43.14
N GLY A 498 16.25 6.21 42.65
CA GLY A 498 15.78 7.33 43.47
C GLY A 498 15.21 8.48 42.64
N SER A 499 14.66 9.50 43.31
CA SER A 499 14.12 10.68 42.63
C SER A 499 14.73 11.97 43.16
N GLN A 500 15.24 12.81 42.25
CA GLN A 500 15.52 14.20 42.55
C GLN A 500 14.21 14.98 42.52
N ILE A 501 13.85 15.65 43.61
CA ILE A 501 12.60 16.39 43.70
C ILE A 501 12.84 17.89 43.58
N LEU A 502 11.91 18.57 42.90
CA LEU A 502 11.78 20.02 42.92
C LEU A 502 10.44 20.36 43.57
N VAL A 503 10.41 21.39 44.41
CA VAL A 503 9.21 21.82 45.14
C VAL A 503 9.01 23.32 44.97
N ALA A 504 7.80 23.73 44.64
CA ALA A 504 7.38 25.12 44.54
C ALA A 504 6.03 25.35 45.23
N GLY A 505 5.69 26.60 45.53
CA GLY A 505 4.43 26.97 46.18
C GLY A 505 4.62 27.49 47.61
N LYS A 506 3.50 27.73 48.31
CA LYS A 506 3.46 28.46 49.57
C LYS A 506 3.73 27.60 50.81
N ALA A 507 3.69 26.27 50.68
CA ALA A 507 3.84 25.34 51.79
C ALA A 507 4.88 24.22 51.50
N PRO A 508 6.16 24.55 51.22
CA PRO A 508 7.21 23.55 50.98
C PRO A 508 7.49 22.66 52.19
N GLU A 509 7.20 23.12 53.41
CA GLU A 509 7.37 22.39 54.67
C GLU A 509 6.54 21.10 54.75
N ILE A 510 5.49 20.98 53.93
CA ILE A 510 4.71 19.73 53.79
C ILE A 510 5.65 18.61 53.31
N VAL A 511 6.47 18.88 52.30
CA VAL A 511 7.39 17.89 51.71
C VAL A 511 8.52 17.55 52.68
N GLU A 512 9.08 18.55 53.34
CA GLU A 512 10.14 18.35 54.34
C GLU A 512 9.69 17.45 55.49
N LYS A 513 8.49 17.69 56.03
CA LYS A 513 7.89 16.85 57.07
C LYS A 513 7.54 15.45 56.57
N THR A 514 6.99 15.34 55.36
CA THR A 514 6.58 14.05 54.79
C THR A 514 7.76 13.09 54.57
N PHE A 515 8.87 13.58 54.04
CA PHE A 515 10.02 12.72 53.72
C PHE A 515 11.17 12.84 54.72
N SER A 516 11.03 13.66 55.77
CA SER A 516 12.09 13.95 56.74
C SER A 516 13.39 14.40 56.06
N VAL A 517 13.25 15.31 55.10
CA VAL A 517 14.36 15.91 54.32
C VAL A 517 14.37 17.42 54.48
N THR A 518 15.51 18.05 54.24
CA THR A 518 15.64 19.51 54.14
C THR A 518 15.75 19.89 52.67
N LEU A 519 14.96 20.87 52.22
CA LEU A 519 15.04 21.35 50.84
C LEU A 519 16.18 22.37 50.71
N GLU A 520 17.19 22.03 49.91
CA GLU A 520 18.25 22.96 49.52
C GLU A 520 17.95 23.52 48.13
N ALA A 521 17.82 24.85 48.03
CA ALA A 521 17.45 25.55 46.79
C ALA A 521 16.21 24.91 46.11
N SER A 522 15.15 24.69 46.91
CA SER A 522 13.88 24.09 46.50
C SER A 522 13.98 22.64 45.99
N THR A 523 15.06 21.93 46.34
CA THR A 523 15.34 20.57 45.88
C THR A 523 15.80 19.63 46.99
N ALA A 524 15.51 18.34 46.85
CA ALA A 524 16.07 17.27 47.69
C ALA A 524 16.17 15.96 46.88
N PHE A 525 17.02 15.04 47.31
CA PHE A 525 17.08 13.69 46.73
C PHE A 525 16.35 12.69 47.63
N LEU A 526 15.46 11.90 47.04
CA LEU A 526 14.69 10.87 47.73
C LEU A 526 15.15 9.48 47.28
N PRO A 527 16.02 8.79 48.05
CA PRO A 527 16.47 7.44 47.72
C PRO A 527 15.31 6.43 47.79
N GLY A 528 15.24 5.50 46.84
CA GLY A 528 14.23 4.45 46.78
C GLY A 528 12.83 4.90 46.32
N VAL A 529 12.61 6.20 46.10
CA VAL A 529 11.34 6.74 45.63
C VAL A 529 11.29 6.73 44.10
N LEU A 530 10.45 5.88 43.54
CA LEU A 530 10.29 5.68 42.09
C LEU A 530 8.84 5.91 41.62
N SER A 531 7.87 5.80 42.53
CA SER A 531 6.45 5.85 42.20
C SER A 531 5.74 6.95 42.95
N ARG A 532 5.25 7.95 42.21
CA ARG A 532 4.33 8.97 42.76
C ARG A 532 3.16 8.32 43.51
N LYS A 533 2.46 7.36 42.88
CA LYS A 533 1.20 6.80 43.43
C LYS A 533 1.40 5.99 44.71
N LYS A 534 2.47 5.20 44.78
CA LYS A 534 2.69 4.29 45.92
C LYS A 534 3.51 4.93 47.04
N GLN A 535 4.48 5.76 46.69
CA GLN A 535 5.52 6.20 47.63
C GLN A 535 5.49 7.70 47.93
N VAL A 536 4.74 8.50 47.16
CA VAL A 536 4.69 9.96 47.35
C VAL A 536 3.33 10.43 47.85
N ILE A 537 2.25 10.03 47.17
CA ILE A 537 0.90 10.49 47.53
C ILE A 537 0.46 10.00 48.91
N PRO A 538 0.58 8.72 49.29
CA PRO A 538 0.09 8.28 50.61
C PRO A 538 0.79 8.98 51.79
N PRO A 539 2.14 9.13 51.80
CA PRO A 539 2.81 9.91 52.84
C PRO A 539 2.41 11.39 52.88
N LEU A 540 2.24 12.04 51.72
CA LEU A 540 1.77 13.42 51.64
C LEU A 540 0.35 13.56 52.20
N THR A 541 -0.55 12.64 51.86
CA THR A 541 -1.93 12.62 52.37
C THR A 541 -1.96 12.49 53.88
N ASN A 542 -1.13 11.61 54.45
CA ASN A 542 -1.07 11.42 55.90
C ASN A 542 -0.65 12.71 56.61
N VAL A 543 0.44 13.36 56.17
CA VAL A 543 0.91 14.60 56.81
C VAL A 543 -0.11 15.72 56.68
N ILE A 544 -0.67 15.93 55.49
CA ILE A 544 -1.66 16.99 55.24
C ILE A 544 -2.94 16.75 56.05
N SER A 545 -3.34 15.50 56.27
CA SER A 545 -4.54 15.17 57.06
C SER A 545 -4.33 15.31 58.57
N THR A 546 -3.07 15.43 59.01
CA THR A 546 -2.70 15.66 60.42
C THR A 546 -2.25 17.09 60.72
N MET A 547 -2.18 17.95 59.70
CA MET A 547 -2.02 19.41 59.81
C MET A 547 -3.37 20.07 60.02
#